data_AF-A0A2M8PMT8-F1
#
_entry.id   AF-A0A2M8PMT8-F1
#
_cell.length_a   1.000
_cell.length_b   1.000
_cell.length_c   1.000
_cell.angle_alpha   90.00
_cell.angle_beta   90.00
_cell.angle_gamma   90.00
#
_symmetry.space_group_name_H-M   'P 1'
#
loop_
_entity.id
_entity.type
_entity.pdbx_description
1 polymer ?
#
loop_
_entity_poly.entity_id
_entity_poly.type
_entity_poly.pdbx_seq_one_letter_code
_entity_poly.pdbx_strand_id
1 'polypeptide(L)'
;MLAITYQIHLDEPAIFAALEGDPNSAVTYPYIPGSVIRGMIIGRFIQSQRTQNKHFELEANGQYSHLFFSPQTRYLNAYPLIKGKRSLPVPTTWMIPKYKTSDEASLHIADTAYASKQENGNKASKLKSLSGFTVVENGKAYVYKPKTTINVHTARARKDAGEQQIFRYKALADGQTFVGAILCETEDDAKRLCKLLQDTEQILLGGSRTAGYGHATISEVQIDSNWSELTSNITTNVVLTFLSDTLLRDEHGTYIPTSKTLQAYLNQMGIACEVEPISIKTTWVGGFNRKWG
;
A
#
# COMPACT_ATOMS: atom_id res chain seq x y z
N MET A 1 10.81 -14.59 10.93
CA MET A 1 10.41 -14.15 9.58
C MET A 1 11.39 -13.07 9.16
N LEU A 2 11.93 -13.12 7.96
CA LEU A 2 12.90 -12.13 7.47
C LEU A 2 12.15 -11.04 6.70
N ALA A 3 12.61 -9.79 6.77
CA ALA A 3 12.09 -8.72 5.94
C ALA A 3 13.18 -8.16 5.03
N ILE A 4 12.91 -8.04 3.74
CA ILE A 4 13.71 -7.21 2.84
C ILE A 4 13.10 -5.82 2.87
N THR A 5 13.83 -4.84 3.38
CA THR A 5 13.41 -3.42 3.38
C THR A 5 14.14 -2.66 2.29
N TYR A 6 13.48 -1.65 1.73
CA TYR A 6 14.02 -0.83 0.64
C TYR A 6 13.30 0.51 0.55
N GLN A 7 13.95 1.49 -0.08
CA GLN A 7 13.38 2.79 -0.42
C GLN A 7 13.19 2.93 -1.93
N ILE A 8 12.11 3.59 -2.33
CA ILE A 8 11.81 3.94 -3.72
C ILE A 8 11.63 5.44 -3.80
N HIS A 9 12.51 6.11 -4.53
CA HIS A 9 12.36 7.52 -4.89
C HIS A 9 11.67 7.61 -6.25
N LEU A 10 10.61 8.41 -6.36
CA LEU A 10 9.94 8.67 -7.64
C LEU A 10 10.70 9.77 -8.41
N ASP A 11 11.40 9.40 -9.48
CA ASP A 11 12.12 10.32 -10.36
C ASP A 11 11.17 11.04 -11.34
N GLU A 12 10.07 10.37 -11.68
CA GLU A 12 8.96 10.90 -12.46
C GLU A 12 7.62 10.69 -11.74
N PRO A 13 6.57 11.44 -12.10
CA PRO A 13 5.23 11.16 -11.61
C PRO A 13 4.83 9.71 -11.88
N ALA A 14 4.11 9.08 -10.97
CA ALA A 14 3.75 7.67 -11.08
C ALA A 14 2.25 7.44 -10.95
N ILE A 15 1.70 6.56 -11.80
CA ILE A 15 0.28 6.20 -11.79
C ILE A 15 0.12 4.78 -11.27
N PHE A 16 -0.45 4.65 -10.07
CA PHE A 16 -0.87 3.39 -9.49
C PHE A 16 -2.39 3.34 -9.48
N ALA A 17 -2.97 3.01 -10.64
CA ALA A 17 -4.42 3.10 -10.86
C ALA A 17 -5.22 2.33 -9.79
N ALA A 18 -6.10 3.06 -9.10
CA ALA A 18 -7.19 2.49 -8.34
C ALA A 18 -8.39 2.26 -9.26
N LEU A 19 -9.28 1.32 -8.92
CA LEU A 19 -10.53 1.10 -9.67
C LEU A 19 -11.52 2.27 -9.55
N GLU A 20 -11.30 3.18 -8.60
CA GLU A 20 -12.16 4.35 -8.38
C GLU A 20 -11.83 5.47 -9.38
N GLY A 21 -12.82 5.92 -10.15
CA GLY A 21 -12.71 7.10 -11.03
C GLY A 21 -13.71 7.09 -12.19
N ASP A 22 -13.87 8.24 -12.84
CA ASP A 22 -14.42 8.32 -14.21
C ASP A 22 -13.50 7.53 -15.16
N PRO A 23 -14.00 6.83 -16.19
CA PRO A 23 -13.18 6.16 -17.22
C PRO A 23 -12.06 7.03 -17.80
N ASN A 24 -12.23 8.36 -17.80
CA ASN A 24 -11.26 9.34 -18.29
C ASN A 24 -10.41 10.00 -17.18
N SER A 25 -10.60 9.60 -15.91
CA SER A 25 -9.83 10.07 -14.76
C SER A 25 -9.20 8.90 -13.99
N ALA A 26 -7.91 8.61 -14.20
CA ALA A 26 -7.24 7.63 -13.36
C ALA A 26 -6.84 8.28 -12.03
N VAL A 27 -7.34 7.73 -10.92
CA VAL A 27 -6.91 8.09 -9.57
C VAL A 27 -5.81 7.13 -9.15
N THR A 28 -4.66 7.68 -8.75
CA THR A 28 -3.58 6.88 -8.17
C THR A 28 -3.85 6.54 -6.70
N TYR A 29 -3.44 5.36 -6.26
CA TYR A 29 -3.21 5.11 -4.84
C TYR A 29 -2.20 6.14 -4.29
N PRO A 30 -2.36 6.61 -3.04
CA PRO A 30 -1.42 7.52 -2.41
C PRO A 30 -0.18 6.77 -1.87
N TYR A 31 0.14 5.60 -2.41
CA TYR A 31 1.24 4.73 -2.03
C TYR A 31 1.59 3.83 -3.21
N ILE A 32 2.72 3.11 -3.13
CA ILE A 32 3.09 2.13 -4.15
C ILE A 32 2.56 0.75 -3.73
N PRO A 33 1.63 0.12 -4.46
CA PRO A 33 1.08 -1.17 -4.07
C PRO A 33 2.14 -2.28 -4.08
N GLY A 34 2.10 -3.19 -3.10
CA GLY A 34 3.00 -4.34 -3.05
C GLY A 34 2.88 -5.25 -4.29
N SER A 35 1.70 -5.29 -4.91
CA SER A 35 1.46 -6.00 -6.17
C SER A 35 2.25 -5.41 -7.35
N VAL A 36 2.48 -4.09 -7.37
CA VAL A 36 3.29 -3.42 -8.39
C VAL A 36 4.76 -3.78 -8.21
N ILE A 37 5.26 -3.80 -6.97
CA ILE A 37 6.62 -4.24 -6.66
C ILE A 37 6.81 -5.71 -7.05
N ARG A 38 5.87 -6.57 -6.67
CA ARG A 38 5.86 -7.97 -7.09
C ARG A 38 5.94 -8.12 -8.61
N GLY A 39 5.12 -7.38 -9.35
CA GLY A 39 5.11 -7.41 -10.81
C GLY A 39 6.44 -6.96 -11.43
N MET A 40 7.08 -5.93 -10.86
CA MET A 40 8.41 -5.48 -11.27
C MET A 40 9.47 -6.58 -11.05
N ILE A 41 9.49 -7.20 -9.86
CA ILE A 41 10.45 -8.27 -9.53
C ILE A 41 10.23 -9.48 -10.42
N ILE A 42 8.98 -9.89 -10.66
CA ILE A 42 8.65 -10.97 -11.61
C ILE A 42 9.24 -10.67 -12.99
N GLY A 43 9.12 -9.43 -13.47
CA GLY A 43 9.70 -9.00 -14.74
C GLY A 43 11.22 -9.21 -14.80
N ARG A 44 11.94 -8.74 -13.77
CA ARG A 44 13.40 -8.96 -13.64
C ARG A 44 13.75 -10.44 -13.55
N PHE A 45 13.00 -11.19 -12.75
CA PHE A 45 13.21 -12.62 -12.57
C PHE A 45 13.08 -13.37 -13.89
N ILE A 46 12.02 -13.15 -14.66
CA ILE A 46 11.82 -13.76 -15.97
C ILE A 46 12.95 -13.38 -16.91
N GLN A 47 13.36 -12.11 -16.94
CA GLN A 47 14.47 -11.65 -17.79
C GLN A 47 15.78 -12.36 -17.43
N SER A 48 16.08 -12.49 -16.14
CA SER A 48 17.25 -13.22 -15.63
C SER A 48 17.21 -14.70 -16.02
N GLN A 49 16.06 -15.38 -15.88
CA GLN A 49 15.93 -16.79 -16.29
C GLN A 49 16.07 -16.98 -17.80
N ARG A 50 15.60 -16.00 -18.59
CA ARG A 50 15.68 -16.03 -20.06
C ARG A 50 17.09 -15.86 -20.62
N THR A 51 18.08 -15.46 -19.82
CA THR A 51 19.49 -15.49 -20.24
C THR A 51 20.02 -16.92 -20.34
N GLN A 52 19.48 -17.85 -19.54
CA GLN A 52 19.84 -19.27 -19.54
C GLN A 52 18.90 -20.10 -20.41
N ASN A 53 17.59 -19.83 -20.36
CA ASN A 53 16.58 -20.51 -21.16
C ASN A 53 15.65 -19.48 -21.83
N LYS A 54 15.85 -19.21 -23.11
CA LYS A 54 15.06 -18.22 -23.88
C LYS A 54 13.55 -18.46 -23.84
N HIS A 55 13.10 -19.70 -23.63
CA HIS A 55 11.69 -20.09 -23.57
C HIS A 55 11.15 -20.17 -22.14
N PHE A 56 11.88 -19.67 -21.15
CA PHE A 56 11.42 -19.68 -19.77
C PHE A 56 10.09 -18.92 -19.60
N GLU A 57 9.14 -19.59 -18.97
CA GLU A 57 7.85 -19.07 -18.55
C GLU A 57 7.67 -19.29 -17.05
N LEU A 58 7.12 -18.28 -16.37
CA LEU A 58 6.80 -18.37 -14.95
C LEU A 58 5.39 -18.96 -14.78
N GLU A 59 5.30 -20.08 -14.08
CA GLU A 59 4.04 -20.75 -13.74
C GLU A 59 3.62 -20.44 -12.30
N ALA A 60 2.31 -20.19 -12.09
CA ALA A 60 1.76 -19.85 -10.79
C ALA A 60 1.92 -20.98 -9.75
N ASN A 61 1.85 -22.23 -10.20
CA ASN A 61 1.97 -23.43 -9.37
C ASN A 61 3.32 -24.16 -9.58
N GLY A 62 4.27 -23.51 -10.24
CA GLY A 62 5.57 -24.09 -10.55
C GLY A 62 6.59 -23.94 -9.41
N GLN A 63 7.83 -24.32 -9.69
CA GLN A 63 8.93 -24.32 -8.73
C GLN A 63 9.17 -22.98 -8.01
N TYR A 64 8.78 -21.84 -8.61
CA TYR A 64 8.98 -20.50 -8.05
C TYR A 64 7.71 -19.89 -7.46
N SER A 65 6.66 -20.69 -7.24
CA SER A 65 5.40 -20.23 -6.65
C SER A 65 5.61 -19.58 -5.28
N HIS A 66 6.48 -20.16 -4.45
CA HIS A 66 6.82 -19.67 -3.10
C HIS A 66 7.37 -18.23 -3.08
N LEU A 67 7.98 -17.77 -4.17
CA LEU A 67 8.50 -16.40 -4.30
C LEU A 67 7.40 -15.37 -4.61
N PHE A 68 6.35 -15.74 -5.33
CA PHE A 68 5.46 -14.78 -6.01
C PHE A 68 3.97 -15.00 -5.78
N PHE A 69 3.52 -16.24 -5.66
CA PHE A 69 2.10 -16.61 -5.74
C PHE A 69 1.59 -17.32 -4.49
N SER A 70 2.39 -17.32 -3.43
CA SER A 70 2.17 -18.14 -2.24
C SER A 70 2.37 -17.31 -0.96
N PRO A 71 1.68 -17.61 0.15
CA PRO A 71 1.68 -16.78 1.36
C PRO A 71 3.03 -16.74 2.12
N GLN A 72 3.99 -17.60 1.75
CA GLN A 72 5.34 -17.60 2.33
C GLN A 72 6.12 -16.34 1.98
N THR A 73 5.78 -15.67 0.87
CA THR A 73 6.34 -14.37 0.51
C THR A 73 5.24 -13.32 0.45
N ARG A 74 5.35 -12.28 1.28
CA ARG A 74 4.35 -11.21 1.37
C ARG A 74 4.95 -9.88 0.92
N TYR A 75 4.44 -9.36 -0.19
CA TYR A 75 4.82 -8.06 -0.73
C TYR A 75 3.96 -6.98 -0.08
N LEU A 76 4.50 -6.26 0.90
CA LEU A 76 3.79 -5.17 1.56
C LEU A 76 3.77 -3.93 0.66
N ASN A 77 2.79 -3.04 0.88
CA ASN A 77 2.76 -1.74 0.20
C ASN A 77 3.98 -0.89 0.61
N ALA A 78 4.50 -0.08 -0.30
CA ALA A 78 5.49 0.93 0.03
C ALA A 78 4.80 2.23 0.43
N TYR A 79 4.95 2.62 1.69
CA TYR A 79 4.33 3.81 2.28
C TYR A 79 5.31 4.97 2.37
N PRO A 80 4.85 6.23 2.38
CA PRO A 80 5.74 7.40 2.38
C PRO A 80 6.81 7.34 3.47
N LEU A 81 8.01 7.80 3.14
CA LEU A 81 9.06 8.02 4.12
C LEU A 81 8.70 9.24 4.98
N ILE A 82 8.56 9.04 6.29
CA ILE A 82 8.33 10.12 7.25
C ILE A 82 9.38 9.97 8.35
N LYS A 83 10.14 11.05 8.63
CA LYS A 83 11.14 11.05 9.71
C LYS A 83 12.14 9.89 9.64
N GLY A 84 12.55 9.50 8.42
CA GLY A 84 13.50 8.39 8.21
C GLY A 84 12.90 7.00 8.42
N LYS A 85 11.58 6.88 8.63
CA LYS A 85 10.89 5.63 8.91
C LYS A 85 9.81 5.35 7.86
N ARG A 86 9.51 4.07 7.65
CA ARG A 86 8.29 3.66 6.94
C ARG A 86 7.08 4.14 7.73
N SER A 87 6.22 4.93 7.09
CA SER A 87 4.96 5.34 7.70
C SER A 87 3.87 4.27 7.56
N LEU A 88 2.81 4.41 8.34
CA LEU A 88 1.61 3.56 8.27
C LEU A 88 0.38 4.40 7.95
N PRO A 89 -0.69 3.83 7.36
CA PRO A 89 -1.95 4.55 7.19
C PRO A 89 -2.44 5.10 8.52
N VAL A 90 -2.92 6.33 8.52
CA VAL A 90 -3.58 6.91 9.70
C VAL A 90 -4.79 6.03 10.07
N PRO A 91 -4.92 5.55 11.32
CA PRO A 91 -6.09 4.80 11.76
C PRO A 91 -7.38 5.59 11.53
N THR A 92 -8.43 4.92 11.07
CA THR A 92 -9.72 5.57 10.77
C THR A 92 -10.42 6.13 12.01
N THR A 93 -10.00 5.70 13.20
CA THR A 93 -10.48 6.14 14.51
C THR A 93 -9.86 7.47 14.94
N TRP A 94 -8.83 7.95 14.25
CA TRP A 94 -8.17 9.21 14.60
C TRP A 94 -8.95 10.41 14.11
N MET A 95 -9.32 11.26 15.06
CA MET A 95 -10.14 12.44 14.86
C MET A 95 -9.39 13.69 15.30
N ILE A 96 -9.54 14.78 14.56
CA ILE A 96 -8.97 16.09 14.89
C ILE A 96 -10.06 17.18 14.88
N PRO A 97 -9.85 18.30 15.58
CA PRO A 97 -10.73 19.46 15.47
C PRO A 97 -10.89 19.92 14.02
N LYS A 98 -12.14 20.16 13.59
CA LYS A 98 -12.43 20.61 12.22
C LYS A 98 -11.86 22.00 11.96
N TYR A 99 -11.96 22.87 12.95
CA TYR A 99 -11.48 24.24 12.94
C TYR A 99 -10.23 24.34 13.82
N LYS A 100 -9.14 24.84 13.25
CA LYS A 100 -7.94 25.19 14.02
C LYS A 100 -8.17 26.55 14.69
N THR A 101 -7.83 26.67 15.97
CA THR A 101 -7.51 27.97 16.56
C THR A 101 -6.16 28.43 15.99
N SER A 102 -6.01 29.73 15.71
CA SER A 102 -4.86 30.28 14.97
C SER A 102 -3.50 30.06 15.64
N ASP A 103 -3.49 29.72 16.93
CA ASP A 103 -2.30 29.76 17.79
C ASP A 103 -1.75 28.35 18.12
N GLU A 104 -2.36 27.28 17.61
CA GLU A 104 -1.91 25.90 17.89
C GLU A 104 -0.85 25.42 16.90
N ALA A 105 0.39 25.29 17.38
CA ALA A 105 1.49 24.66 16.64
C ALA A 105 1.27 23.16 16.37
N SER A 106 0.42 22.50 17.16
CA SER A 106 0.08 21.08 17.05
C SER A 106 -1.38 20.83 17.40
N LEU A 107 -2.04 19.93 16.67
CA LEU A 107 -3.41 19.53 16.96
C LEU A 107 -3.46 18.32 17.89
N HIS A 108 -4.41 18.33 18.83
CA HIS A 108 -4.76 17.14 19.59
C HIS A 108 -5.48 16.13 18.69
N ILE A 109 -5.02 14.87 18.74
CA ILE A 109 -5.65 13.74 18.05
C ILE A 109 -6.44 12.94 19.10
N ALA A 110 -7.74 12.86 18.90
CA ALA A 110 -8.61 11.97 19.67
C ALA A 110 -8.71 10.62 18.94
N ASP A 111 -8.34 9.53 19.62
CA ASP A 111 -8.50 8.18 19.08
C ASP A 111 -9.78 7.55 19.61
N THR A 112 -10.79 7.41 18.74
CA THR A 112 -12.09 6.85 19.12
C THR A 112 -12.05 5.35 19.40
N ALA A 113 -10.94 4.66 19.13
CA ALA A 113 -10.78 3.25 19.51
C ALA A 113 -10.74 3.05 21.03
N TYR A 114 -10.28 4.07 21.76
CA TYR A 114 -10.10 4.03 23.22
C TYR A 114 -11.02 5.01 23.97
N ALA A 115 -11.82 5.79 23.26
CA ALA A 115 -12.74 6.72 23.87
C ALA A 115 -13.91 5.97 24.54
N SER A 116 -14.08 6.12 25.85
CA SER A 116 -15.30 5.68 26.53
C SER A 116 -16.50 6.43 25.94
N LYS A 117 -17.64 5.75 25.75
CA LYS A 117 -18.94 6.35 25.35
C LYS A 117 -19.52 7.30 26.42
N GLN A 118 -18.71 8.11 27.09
CA GLN A 118 -19.21 9.14 27.98
C GLN A 118 -19.63 10.36 27.17
N GLU A 119 -20.94 10.59 27.18
CA GLU A 119 -21.58 11.86 26.89
C GLU A 119 -20.89 12.98 27.66
N ASN A 120 -20.60 14.10 27.00
CA ASN A 120 -20.41 15.36 27.69
C ASN A 120 -20.76 16.53 26.77
N GLY A 121 -22.03 16.94 26.81
CA GLY A 121 -22.53 18.24 27.29
C GLY A 121 -21.80 19.57 27.06
N ASN A 122 -20.62 19.62 26.44
CA ASN A 122 -19.89 20.88 26.20
C ASN A 122 -19.62 21.04 24.71
N LYS A 123 -20.05 22.21 24.17
CA LYS A 123 -19.98 22.64 22.75
C LYS A 123 -19.03 21.78 21.93
N ALA A 124 -19.58 20.72 21.33
CA ALA A 124 -18.82 19.76 20.55
C ALA A 124 -18.05 20.49 19.47
N SER A 125 -16.74 20.67 19.66
CA SER A 125 -15.85 21.07 18.60
C SER A 125 -16.03 20.03 17.50
N LYS A 126 -16.63 20.41 16.36
CA LYS A 126 -16.89 19.46 15.27
C LYS A 126 -15.58 18.75 14.96
N LEU A 127 -15.54 17.43 15.15
CA LEU A 127 -14.38 16.63 14.81
C LEU A 127 -14.45 16.22 13.33
N LYS A 128 -13.29 15.99 12.72
CA LYS A 128 -13.17 15.39 11.38
C LYS A 128 -12.13 14.28 11.40
N SER A 129 -12.33 13.26 10.56
CA SER A 129 -11.37 12.18 10.42
C SER A 129 -10.04 12.68 9.88
N LEU A 130 -8.96 12.22 10.49
CA LEU A 130 -7.61 12.42 9.97
C LEU A 130 -7.32 11.37 8.90
N SER A 131 -6.55 11.75 7.88
CA SER A 131 -6.19 10.85 6.78
C SER A 131 -4.77 11.12 6.30
N GLY A 132 -4.22 10.16 5.56
CA GLY A 132 -2.84 10.16 5.12
C GLY A 132 -2.07 9.03 5.80
N PHE A 133 -0.77 9.25 5.99
CA PHE A 133 0.14 8.33 6.63
C PHE A 133 0.79 8.98 7.83
N THR A 134 1.18 8.18 8.81
CA THR A 134 1.72 8.64 10.08
C THR A 134 2.92 7.84 10.54
N VAL A 135 3.81 8.51 11.25
CA VAL A 135 4.77 7.90 12.17
C VAL A 135 4.51 8.48 13.55
N VAL A 136 4.39 7.62 14.56
CA VAL A 136 4.25 8.03 15.96
C VAL A 136 5.59 7.88 16.65
N GLU A 137 6.10 8.98 17.20
CA GLU A 137 7.36 9.00 17.93
C GLU A 137 7.24 9.94 19.12
N ASN A 138 7.62 9.46 20.30
CA ASN A 138 7.58 10.23 21.55
C ASN A 138 6.21 10.89 21.82
N GLY A 139 5.13 10.14 21.61
CA GLY A 139 3.75 10.60 21.80
C GLY A 139 3.26 11.63 20.77
N LYS A 140 4.04 11.90 19.72
CA LYS A 140 3.67 12.82 18.63
C LYS A 140 3.46 12.05 17.33
N ALA A 141 2.35 12.35 16.65
CA ALA A 141 2.06 11.84 15.32
C ALA A 141 2.54 12.81 14.24
N TYR A 142 3.38 12.34 13.33
CA TYR A 142 3.82 13.08 12.15
C TYR A 142 3.02 12.60 10.95
N VAL A 143 2.03 13.39 10.53
CA VAL A 143 1.11 13.02 9.46
C VAL A 143 1.50 13.65 8.14
N TYR A 144 1.53 12.82 7.09
CA TYR A 144 1.84 13.22 5.73
C TYR A 144 0.76 12.77 4.75
N LYS A 145 0.45 13.64 3.78
CA LYS A 145 -0.38 13.31 2.63
C LYS A 145 0.46 13.41 1.37
N PRO A 146 0.67 12.31 0.63
CA PRO A 146 1.42 12.32 -0.60
C PRO A 146 0.89 13.32 -1.60
N LYS A 147 1.82 14.06 -2.22
CA LYS A 147 1.51 15.05 -3.24
C LYS A 147 1.12 14.33 -4.52
N THR A 148 0.13 14.87 -5.22
CA THR A 148 -0.31 14.39 -6.53
C THR A 148 -0.23 15.51 -7.54
N THR A 149 0.21 15.20 -8.75
CA THR A 149 0.12 16.12 -9.89
C THR A 149 -1.03 15.71 -10.80
N ILE A 150 -1.60 16.68 -11.52
CA ILE A 150 -2.65 16.46 -12.49
C ILE A 150 -2.09 16.79 -13.87
N ASN A 151 -1.98 15.78 -14.71
CA ASN A 151 -1.54 15.94 -16.08
C ASN A 151 -2.70 15.68 -17.03
N VAL A 152 -2.85 16.55 -18.03
CA VAL A 152 -3.87 16.44 -19.07
C VAL A 152 -3.18 16.00 -20.36
N HIS A 153 -3.62 14.88 -20.92
CA HIS A 153 -3.13 14.34 -22.18
C HIS A 153 -4.25 14.43 -23.22
N THR A 154 -3.94 14.98 -24.39
CA THR A 154 -4.89 15.08 -25.50
C THR A 154 -4.45 14.12 -26.60
N ALA A 155 -5.28 13.12 -26.91
CA ALA A 155 -5.06 12.27 -28.07
C ALA A 155 -5.45 13.05 -29.34
N ARG A 156 -4.49 13.31 -30.24
CA ARG A 156 -4.81 13.90 -31.55
C ARG A 156 -5.48 12.83 -32.41
N ALA A 157 -6.72 13.08 -32.83
CA ALA A 157 -7.40 12.26 -33.82
C ALA A 157 -6.57 12.23 -35.12
N ARG A 158 -6.32 11.03 -35.67
CA ARG A 158 -5.95 10.93 -37.10
C ARG A 158 -7.18 11.33 -37.91
N LYS A 159 -6.96 11.83 -39.13
CA LYS A 159 -7.98 12.49 -40.00
C LYS A 159 -9.32 11.74 -40.17
N ASP A 160 -9.42 10.45 -39.87
CA ASP A 160 -10.61 9.62 -40.10
C ASP A 160 -11.17 8.91 -38.85
N ALA A 161 -10.83 9.32 -37.62
CA ALA A 161 -11.34 8.66 -36.41
C ALA A 161 -11.73 9.62 -35.29
N GLY A 162 -13.03 9.92 -35.18
CA GLY A 162 -13.74 10.27 -33.93
C GLY A 162 -13.26 11.47 -33.10
N GLU A 163 -14.04 11.79 -32.06
CA GLU A 163 -13.83 12.91 -31.14
C GLU A 163 -12.46 12.89 -30.43
N GLN A 164 -11.92 14.08 -30.15
CA GLN A 164 -10.69 14.25 -29.36
C GLN A 164 -10.89 13.70 -27.94
N GLN A 165 -10.10 12.70 -27.54
CA GLN A 165 -10.13 12.17 -26.18
C GLN A 165 -9.15 12.92 -25.27
N ILE A 166 -9.67 13.45 -24.15
CA ILE A 166 -8.89 14.11 -23.10
C ILE A 166 -8.78 13.14 -21.93
N PHE A 167 -7.55 12.74 -21.60
CA PHE A 167 -7.25 11.92 -20.42
C PHE A 167 -6.69 12.79 -19.31
N ARG A 168 -7.24 12.66 -18.10
CA ARG A 168 -6.73 13.36 -16.91
C ARG A 168 -6.16 12.34 -15.94
N TYR A 169 -4.84 12.36 -15.75
CA TYR A 169 -4.19 11.49 -14.77
C TYR A 169 -3.92 12.27 -13.49
N LYS A 170 -4.44 11.78 -12.37
CA LYS A 170 -4.00 12.21 -11.04
C LYS A 170 -2.90 11.26 -10.58
N ALA A 171 -1.66 11.60 -10.89
CA ALA A 171 -0.47 10.80 -10.59
C ALA A 171 0.14 11.22 -9.25
N LEU A 172 0.87 10.31 -8.59
CA LEU A 172 1.76 10.68 -7.49
C LEU A 172 2.84 11.58 -8.07
N ALA A 173 3.12 12.70 -7.41
CA ALA A 173 4.19 13.59 -7.84
C ALA A 173 5.56 12.94 -7.60
N ASP A 174 6.52 13.29 -8.45
CA ASP A 174 7.93 13.01 -8.32
C ASP A 174 8.55 13.66 -7.06
N GLY A 175 9.80 13.32 -6.78
CA GLY A 175 10.57 13.84 -5.66
C GLY A 175 10.15 13.28 -4.28
N GLN A 176 9.26 12.28 -4.25
CA GLN A 176 8.77 11.65 -3.03
C GLN A 176 9.41 10.26 -2.86
N THR A 177 9.75 9.94 -1.62
CA THR A 177 10.32 8.62 -1.27
C THR A 177 9.31 7.78 -0.49
N PHE A 178 9.26 6.50 -0.82
CA PHE A 178 8.41 5.47 -0.22
C PHE A 178 9.27 4.33 0.31
N VAL A 179 8.86 3.71 1.41
CA VAL A 179 9.57 2.60 2.05
C VAL A 179 8.71 1.35 1.99
N GLY A 180 9.24 0.32 1.35
CA GLY A 180 8.58 -0.97 1.19
C GLY A 180 9.23 -2.06 2.03
N ALA A 181 8.51 -3.18 2.15
CA ALA A 181 9.02 -4.38 2.80
C ALA A 181 8.47 -5.63 2.09
N ILE A 182 9.31 -6.66 1.96
CA ILE A 182 8.90 -7.99 1.52
C ILE A 182 9.22 -8.96 2.64
N LEU A 183 8.21 -9.68 3.13
CA LEU A 183 8.40 -10.69 4.18
C LEU A 183 8.65 -12.04 3.54
N CYS A 184 9.67 -12.74 4.03
CA CYS A 184 10.08 -14.06 3.56
C CYS A 184 10.17 -15.04 4.75
N GLU A 185 9.77 -16.28 4.52
CA GLU A 185 9.93 -17.37 5.51
C GLU A 185 11.36 -17.92 5.54
N THR A 186 12.03 -17.98 4.39
CA THR A 186 13.37 -18.57 4.26
C THR A 186 14.43 -17.52 3.93
N GLU A 187 15.67 -17.79 4.34
CA GLU A 187 16.82 -16.94 4.03
C GLU A 187 17.22 -17.00 2.55
N ASP A 188 17.04 -18.15 1.90
CA ASP A 188 17.32 -18.31 0.46
C ASP A 188 16.41 -17.42 -0.38
N ASP A 189 15.11 -17.44 -0.10
CA ASP A 189 14.13 -16.57 -0.76
C ASP A 189 14.46 -15.09 -0.53
N ALA A 190 14.81 -14.74 0.72
CA ALA A 190 15.18 -13.38 1.07
C ALA A 190 16.42 -12.91 0.28
N LYS A 191 17.48 -13.71 0.22
CA LYS A 191 18.70 -13.41 -0.56
C LYS A 191 18.41 -13.30 -2.04
N ARG A 192 17.59 -14.19 -2.59
CA ARG A 192 17.25 -14.20 -4.00
C ARG A 192 16.46 -12.97 -4.43
N LEU A 193 15.45 -12.61 -3.66
CA LEU A 193 14.63 -11.41 -3.90
C LEU A 193 15.43 -10.12 -3.66
N CYS A 194 16.30 -10.11 -2.65
CA CYS A 194 17.22 -9.00 -2.39
C CYS A 194 18.14 -8.76 -3.60
N LYS A 195 18.73 -9.82 -4.18
CA LYS A 195 19.53 -9.72 -5.40
C LYS A 195 18.74 -9.18 -6.59
N LEU A 196 17.48 -9.59 -6.76
CA LEU A 196 16.63 -9.07 -7.83
C LEU A 196 16.29 -7.59 -7.64
N LEU A 197 16.16 -7.11 -6.41
CA LEU A 197 15.96 -5.69 -6.10
C LEU A 197 17.22 -4.87 -6.38
N GLN A 198 18.39 -5.43 -6.08
CA GLN A 198 19.70 -4.81 -6.30
C GLN A 198 20.23 -4.91 -7.75
N ASP A 199 19.56 -5.66 -8.62
CA ASP A 199 19.98 -5.89 -10.01
C ASP A 199 20.23 -4.58 -10.78
N THR A 200 19.29 -3.64 -10.70
CA THR A 200 19.46 -2.26 -11.15
C THR A 200 18.79 -1.30 -10.17
N GLU A 201 19.36 -0.12 -9.97
CA GLU A 201 18.72 0.92 -9.15
C GLU A 201 17.52 1.54 -9.89
N GLN A 202 17.67 1.73 -11.21
CA GLN A 202 16.62 2.31 -12.05
C GLN A 202 15.51 1.29 -12.32
N ILE A 203 14.28 1.67 -11.98
CA ILE A 203 13.07 0.86 -12.12
C ILE A 203 11.97 1.64 -12.83
N LEU A 204 11.00 0.89 -13.34
CA LEU A 204 9.83 1.44 -14.04
C LEU A 204 8.56 0.84 -13.47
N LEU A 205 7.79 1.67 -12.76
CA LEU A 205 6.63 1.28 -11.97
C LEU A 205 5.32 1.83 -12.53
N GLY A 206 4.20 1.23 -12.17
CA GLY A 206 2.87 1.76 -12.50
C GLY A 206 2.50 1.70 -14.00
N GLY A 207 1.51 2.50 -14.37
CA GLY A 207 0.95 2.63 -15.73
C GLY A 207 1.54 3.78 -16.54
N SER A 208 1.13 3.89 -17.81
CA SER A 208 1.52 4.97 -18.76
C SER A 208 3.02 5.21 -18.92
N ARG A 209 3.81 4.13 -18.81
CA ARG A 209 5.28 4.15 -18.82
C ARG A 209 5.93 4.82 -20.03
N THR A 210 5.28 4.76 -21.19
CA THR A 210 5.79 5.39 -22.43
C THR A 210 5.46 6.88 -22.52
N ALA A 211 4.74 7.44 -21.55
CA ALA A 211 4.29 8.84 -21.53
C ALA A 211 5.00 9.66 -20.45
N GLY A 212 6.19 9.24 -20.01
CA GLY A 212 6.99 9.91 -18.97
C GLY A 212 6.41 9.72 -17.56
N TYR A 213 6.02 8.48 -17.24
CA TYR A 213 5.57 8.12 -15.90
C TYR A 213 6.32 6.92 -15.37
N GLY A 214 6.52 6.93 -14.05
CA GLY A 214 6.86 5.75 -13.27
C GLY A 214 8.34 5.41 -13.23
N HIS A 215 9.22 6.22 -13.83
CA HIS A 215 10.65 6.14 -13.55
C HIS A 215 10.90 6.41 -12.07
N ALA A 216 11.66 5.52 -11.45
CA ALA A 216 11.96 5.56 -10.04
C ALA A 216 13.31 4.88 -9.76
N THR A 217 13.88 5.22 -8.61
CA THR A 217 15.16 4.71 -8.14
C THR A 217 14.94 3.90 -6.86
N ILE A 218 15.37 2.64 -6.85
CA ILE A 218 15.40 1.81 -5.65
C ILE A 218 16.76 1.92 -4.95
N SER A 219 16.74 2.04 -3.62
CA SER A 219 17.93 2.18 -2.78
C SER A 219 17.71 1.55 -1.40
N GLU A 220 18.76 1.54 -0.57
CA GLU A 220 18.71 1.09 0.83
C GLU A 220 18.12 -0.33 1.00
N VAL A 221 18.45 -1.21 0.03
CA VAL A 221 17.95 -2.59 0.03
C VAL A 221 18.76 -3.43 1.02
N GLN A 222 18.08 -3.94 2.04
CA GLN A 222 18.71 -4.74 3.10
C GLN A 222 17.79 -5.84 3.62
N ILE A 223 18.38 -6.92 4.12
CA ILE A 223 17.66 -7.98 4.83
C ILE A 223 17.75 -7.69 6.33
N ASP A 224 16.61 -7.57 6.98
CA ASP A 224 16.46 -7.35 8.40
C ASP A 224 15.74 -8.55 9.04
N SER A 225 16.44 -9.23 9.95
CA SER A 225 15.91 -10.38 10.70
C SER A 225 15.09 -9.98 11.92
N ASN A 226 15.18 -8.72 12.35
CA ASN A 226 14.53 -8.18 13.54
C ASN A 226 13.39 -7.20 13.18
N TRP A 227 13.04 -7.12 11.90
CA TRP A 227 11.98 -6.25 11.43
C TRP A 227 10.64 -6.65 12.02
N SER A 228 9.89 -5.65 12.49
CA SER A 228 8.53 -5.82 13.00
C SER A 228 7.68 -4.60 12.67
N GLU A 229 6.45 -4.85 12.23
CA GLU A 229 5.43 -3.82 12.09
C GLU A 229 4.67 -3.60 13.41
N LEU A 230 4.84 -4.49 14.40
CA LEU A 230 4.20 -4.36 15.71
C LEU A 230 4.84 -3.22 16.48
N THR A 231 4.00 -2.26 16.88
CA THR A 231 4.39 -1.10 17.68
C THR A 231 4.32 -1.36 19.18
N SER A 232 3.69 -2.47 19.60
CA SER A 232 3.46 -2.79 21.02
C SER A 232 3.31 -4.29 21.26
N ASN A 233 3.49 -4.70 22.52
CA ASN A 233 3.20 -6.06 22.97
C ASN A 233 1.69 -6.35 22.91
N ILE A 234 1.34 -7.61 22.62
CA ILE A 234 -0.05 -8.08 22.59
C ILE A 234 -0.54 -8.26 24.04
N THR A 235 -1.61 -7.56 24.40
CA THR A 235 -2.34 -7.70 25.66
C THR A 235 -3.65 -8.48 25.46
N THR A 236 -4.45 -8.64 26.52
CA THR A 236 -5.75 -9.32 26.45
C THR A 236 -6.71 -8.69 25.45
N ASN A 237 -6.75 -7.35 25.41
CA ASN A 237 -7.53 -6.59 24.43
C ASN A 237 -6.56 -5.94 23.44
N VAL A 238 -6.85 -6.06 22.14
CA VAL A 238 -6.04 -5.46 21.08
C VAL A 238 -6.92 -4.77 20.05
N VAL A 239 -6.43 -3.63 19.55
CA VAL A 239 -7.02 -2.97 18.38
C VAL A 239 -6.30 -3.50 17.14
N LEU A 240 -6.99 -4.29 16.33
CA LEU A 240 -6.46 -4.76 15.06
C LEU A 240 -6.66 -3.69 13.99
N THR A 241 -5.56 -3.09 13.54
CA THR A 241 -5.57 -2.12 12.44
C THR A 241 -5.17 -2.81 11.14
N PHE A 242 -6.04 -2.77 10.13
CA PHE A 242 -5.69 -3.24 8.80
C PHE A 242 -4.79 -2.23 8.10
N LEU A 243 -3.52 -2.59 7.96
CA LEU A 243 -2.51 -1.73 7.36
C LEU A 243 -2.53 -1.74 5.83
N SER A 244 -3.34 -2.59 5.20
CA SER A 244 -3.63 -2.63 3.77
C SER A 244 -5.06 -3.11 3.55
N ASP A 245 -5.59 -2.89 2.35
CA ASP A 245 -6.89 -3.43 1.99
C ASP A 245 -6.93 -4.94 2.21
N THR A 246 -7.95 -5.39 2.93
CA THR A 246 -8.09 -6.79 3.35
C THR A 246 -9.34 -7.39 2.74
N LEU A 247 -9.17 -8.54 2.09
CA LEU A 247 -10.27 -9.30 1.51
C LEU A 247 -10.70 -10.37 2.50
N LEU A 248 -11.93 -10.26 3.00
CA LEU A 248 -12.55 -11.27 3.86
C LEU A 248 -13.61 -12.01 3.06
N ARG A 249 -13.53 -13.34 3.05
CA ARG A 249 -14.52 -14.20 2.41
C ARG A 249 -15.23 -15.05 3.46
N ASP A 250 -16.51 -15.30 3.25
CA ASP A 250 -17.21 -16.33 4.02
C ASP A 250 -16.83 -17.74 3.54
N GLU A 251 -17.41 -18.75 4.19
CA GLU A 251 -17.24 -20.17 3.87
C GLU A 251 -17.71 -20.56 2.47
N HIS A 252 -18.53 -19.72 1.83
CA HIS A 252 -19.01 -19.90 0.46
C HIS A 252 -18.15 -19.14 -0.57
N GLY A 253 -17.10 -18.44 -0.14
CA GLY A 253 -16.21 -17.66 -1.00
C GLY A 253 -16.72 -16.27 -1.36
N THR A 254 -17.83 -15.83 -0.76
CA THR A 254 -18.41 -14.50 -0.96
C THR A 254 -17.62 -13.45 -0.18
N TYR A 255 -17.30 -12.31 -0.79
CA TYR A 255 -16.62 -11.22 -0.10
C TYR A 255 -17.57 -10.52 0.90
N ILE A 256 -17.35 -10.76 2.20
CA ILE A 256 -18.16 -10.21 3.29
C ILE A 256 -17.23 -9.61 4.34
N PRO A 257 -16.96 -8.29 4.29
CA PRO A 257 -16.03 -7.61 5.21
C PRO A 257 -16.71 -7.26 6.55
N THR A 258 -17.05 -8.27 7.35
CA THR A 258 -17.68 -8.09 8.68
C THR A 258 -16.79 -8.58 9.82
N SER A 259 -17.04 -8.07 11.04
CA SER A 259 -16.35 -8.55 12.25
C SER A 259 -16.56 -10.05 12.50
N LYS A 260 -17.76 -10.58 12.20
CA LYS A 260 -18.05 -12.02 12.30
C LYS A 260 -17.18 -12.85 11.36
N THR A 261 -17.04 -12.41 10.11
CA THR A 261 -16.17 -13.08 9.13
C THR A 261 -14.73 -13.08 9.61
N LEU A 262 -14.24 -11.94 10.13
CA LEU A 262 -12.89 -11.86 10.71
C LEU A 262 -12.71 -12.78 11.91
N GLN A 263 -13.68 -12.83 12.83
CA GLN A 263 -13.65 -13.72 13.99
C GLN A 263 -13.58 -15.19 13.58
N ALA A 264 -14.34 -15.58 12.54
CA ALA A 264 -14.27 -16.92 11.98
C ALA A 264 -12.86 -17.26 11.45
N TYR A 265 -12.22 -16.35 10.73
CA TYR A 265 -10.82 -16.53 10.28
C TYR A 265 -9.85 -16.69 11.46
N LEU A 266 -9.94 -15.83 12.48
CA LEU A 266 -9.07 -15.91 13.65
C LEU A 266 -9.26 -17.22 14.41
N ASN A 267 -10.50 -17.67 14.59
CA ASN A 267 -10.81 -18.96 15.22
C ASN A 267 -10.25 -20.14 14.40
N GLN A 268 -10.33 -20.10 13.07
CA GLN A 268 -9.73 -21.12 12.20
C GLN A 268 -8.20 -21.15 12.30
N MET A 269 -7.56 -20.02 12.61
CA MET A 269 -6.13 -19.93 12.91
C MET A 269 -5.78 -20.35 14.34
N GLY A 270 -6.76 -20.81 15.14
CA GLY A 270 -6.57 -21.22 16.53
C GLY A 270 -6.56 -20.06 17.54
N ILE A 271 -6.96 -18.86 17.11
CA ILE A 271 -7.03 -17.66 17.97
C ILE A 271 -8.46 -17.48 18.47
N ALA A 272 -8.75 -18.05 19.65
CA ALA A 272 -10.05 -17.89 20.30
C ALA A 272 -10.21 -16.43 20.79
N CYS A 273 -11.09 -15.67 20.15
CA CYS A 273 -11.33 -14.27 20.49
C CYS A 273 -12.76 -13.82 20.16
N GLU A 274 -13.14 -12.70 20.76
CA GLU A 274 -14.32 -11.92 20.38
C GLU A 274 -13.87 -10.71 19.55
N VAL A 275 -14.56 -10.45 18.44
CA VAL A 275 -14.23 -9.33 17.55
C VAL A 275 -15.37 -8.32 17.54
N GLU A 276 -15.12 -7.17 18.14
CA GLU A 276 -16.03 -6.04 18.09
C GLU A 276 -15.64 -5.05 16.97
N PRO A 277 -16.60 -4.58 16.16
CA PRO A 277 -16.32 -3.58 15.15
C PRO A 277 -16.11 -2.20 15.78
N ILE A 278 -14.94 -1.61 15.59
CA ILE A 278 -14.65 -0.22 16.01
C ILE A 278 -14.88 0.76 14.85
N SER A 279 -14.23 0.51 13.72
CA SER A 279 -14.34 1.33 12.51
C SER A 279 -14.10 0.46 11.29
N ILE A 280 -15.05 0.49 10.34
CA ILE A 280 -14.96 -0.29 9.11
C ILE A 280 -15.21 0.67 7.94
N LYS A 281 -14.27 0.69 6.99
CA LYS A 281 -14.43 1.35 5.70
C LYS A 281 -14.15 0.31 4.61
N THR A 282 -15.05 0.21 3.65
CA THR A 282 -14.91 -0.67 2.50
C THR A 282 -14.58 0.13 1.25
N THR A 283 -13.90 -0.51 0.30
CA THR A 283 -13.54 0.06 -1.00
C THR A 283 -13.48 -1.04 -2.05
N TRP A 284 -13.54 -0.67 -3.33
CA TRP A 284 -13.27 -1.58 -4.43
C TRP A 284 -11.78 -1.68 -4.69
N VAL A 285 -11.27 -2.91 -4.69
CA VAL A 285 -9.85 -3.20 -4.96
C VAL A 285 -9.75 -3.98 -6.26
N GLY A 286 -8.82 -3.56 -7.12
CA GLY A 286 -8.52 -4.27 -8.35
C GLY A 286 -7.10 -4.02 -8.81
N GLY A 287 -6.80 -4.59 -9.96
CA GLY A 287 -5.50 -4.47 -10.58
C GLY A 287 -5.52 -5.02 -11.99
N PHE A 288 -4.39 -4.93 -12.65
CA PHE A 288 -4.23 -5.28 -14.05
C PHE A 288 -3.20 -6.40 -14.20
N ASN A 289 -3.56 -7.46 -14.92
CA ASN A 289 -2.65 -8.55 -15.24
C ASN A 289 -2.11 -8.40 -16.67
N ARG A 290 -0.87 -7.95 -16.78
CA ARG A 290 -0.20 -7.73 -18.07
C ARG A 290 -0.10 -8.98 -18.95
N LYS A 291 -0.16 -10.19 -18.38
CA LYS A 291 -0.18 -11.44 -19.17
C LYS A 291 -1.51 -11.63 -19.92
N TRP A 292 -2.59 -11.01 -19.45
CA TRP A 292 -3.95 -11.19 -19.99
C TRP A 292 -4.44 -10.03 -20.84
N GLY A 293 -3.78 -8.87 -20.79
CA GLY A 293 -4.06 -7.76 -21.68
C GLY A 293 -4.37 -6.47 -20.97
#